data_AF-A0A7S4FD13-F1
#
_entry.id   AF-A0A7S4FD13-F1
#
_cell.length_a   1.000
_cell.length_b   1.000
_cell.length_c   1.000
_cell.angle_alpha   90.00
_cell.angle_beta   90.00
_cell.angle_gamma   90.00
#
_symmetry.space_group_name_H-M   'P 1'
#
loop_
_entity.id
_entity.type
_entity.pdbx_description
1 polymer ?
#
loop_
_entity_poly.entity_id
_entity_poly.type
_entity_poly.pdbx_seq_one_letter_code
_entity_poly.pdbx_strand_id
1 'polypeptide(L)'
;GGSAANCARQMASISGDRLSVSLFSAVGDDELGAFFLRTVEQEGLLQMPHSTIVKLPKVPQSTCVVLSGPVDRAMVSCYSSVGTLALNHLTGRGLFAVDA
;
A
#
# COMPACT_ATOMS: atom_id res chain seq x y z
N GLY A 1 -0.40 -5.11 -4.49
CA GLY A 1 -1.80 -5.24 -4.91
C GLY A 1 -2.71 -5.05 -3.72
N GLY A 2 -3.94 -5.58 -3.76
CA GLY A 2 -4.98 -5.35 -2.74
C GLY A 2 -6.08 -4.43 -3.26
N SER A 3 -7.33 -4.63 -2.82
CA SER A 3 -8.50 -3.96 -3.42
C SER A 3 -8.36 -2.43 -3.41
N ALA A 4 -8.21 -1.81 -2.23
CA ALA A 4 -8.04 -0.37 -2.09
C ALA A 4 -6.76 0.15 -2.79
N ALA A 5 -5.65 -0.58 -2.69
CA ALA A 5 -4.41 -0.21 -3.36
C ALA A 5 -4.57 -0.21 -4.89
N ASN A 6 -5.26 -1.18 -5.47
CA ASN A 6 -5.53 -1.22 -6.90
C ASN A 6 -6.42 -0.05 -7.36
N CYS A 7 -7.45 0.29 -6.59
CA CYS A 7 -8.26 1.49 -6.85
C CYS A 7 -7.40 2.75 -6.79
N ALA A 8 -6.57 2.90 -5.76
CA ALA A 8 -5.67 4.04 -5.61
C ALA A 8 -4.70 4.17 -6.81
N ARG A 9 -4.14 3.04 -7.28
CA ARG A 9 -3.26 2.97 -8.47
C ARG A 9 -3.96 3.44 -9.73
N GLN A 10 -5.18 2.96 -9.96
CA GLN A 10 -5.97 3.37 -11.11
C GLN A 10 -6.37 4.85 -11.03
N MET A 11 -6.79 5.33 -9.86
CA MET A 11 -7.14 6.73 -9.67
C MET A 11 -5.93 7.65 -9.92
N ALA A 12 -4.77 7.32 -9.36
CA ALA A 12 -3.53 8.08 -9.58
C ALA A 12 -3.13 8.09 -11.07
N SER A 13 -3.26 6.95 -11.75
CA SER A 13 -2.97 6.85 -13.19
C SER A 13 -3.91 7.68 -14.06
N ILE A 14 -5.21 7.75 -13.71
CA ILE A 14 -6.21 8.49 -14.50
C ILE A 14 -6.15 10.00 -14.18
N SER A 15 -5.87 10.36 -12.94
CA SER A 15 -5.82 11.77 -12.53
C SER A 15 -4.61 12.51 -13.09
N GLY A 16 -3.51 11.80 -13.35
CA GLY A 16 -2.20 12.43 -13.55
C GLY A 16 -1.91 13.36 -12.36
N ASP A 17 -1.45 14.57 -12.64
CA ASP A 17 -1.10 15.56 -11.61
C ASP A 17 -2.30 16.37 -11.07
N ARG A 18 -3.53 16.03 -11.48
CA ARG A 18 -4.73 16.83 -11.13
C ARG A 18 -5.35 16.49 -9.78
N LEU A 19 -5.08 15.30 -9.25
CA LEU A 19 -5.58 14.84 -7.96
C LEU A 19 -4.46 14.15 -7.20
N SER A 20 -4.41 14.39 -5.89
CA SER A 20 -3.56 13.62 -4.99
C SER A 20 -4.33 12.43 -4.43
N VAL A 21 -3.72 11.24 -4.50
CA VAL A 21 -4.32 9.99 -4.00
C VAL A 21 -3.43 9.44 -2.88
N SER A 22 -4.00 9.28 -1.70
CA SER A 22 -3.30 8.74 -0.53
C SER A 22 -3.72 7.29 -0.25
N LEU A 23 -2.73 6.42 -0.01
CA LEU A 23 -2.95 5.02 0.35
C LEU A 23 -2.39 4.71 1.74
N PHE A 24 -3.28 4.64 2.72
CA PHE A 24 -2.93 4.22 4.07
C PHE A 24 -2.84 2.69 4.15
N SER A 25 -1.65 2.16 4.42
CA SER A 25 -1.44 0.72 4.47
C SER A 25 -0.21 0.33 5.27
N ALA A 26 0.07 -0.97 5.35
CA ALA A 26 1.28 -1.52 5.93
C ALA A 26 1.89 -2.63 5.07
N VAL A 27 3.22 -2.65 5.04
CA VAL A 27 4.02 -3.69 4.38
C VAL A 27 4.90 -4.41 5.39
N GLY A 28 5.22 -5.66 5.11
CA GLY A 28 6.27 -6.36 5.84
C GLY A 28 7.64 -5.81 5.50
N ASP A 29 8.58 -5.92 6.44
CA ASP A 29 10.00 -5.63 6.18
C ASP A 29 10.70 -6.84 5.54
N ASP A 30 10.20 -7.23 4.37
CA ASP A 30 10.72 -8.35 3.56
C ASP A 30 10.79 -7.97 2.07
N GLU A 31 11.24 -8.91 1.24
CA GLU A 31 11.41 -8.70 -0.20
C GLU A 31 10.09 -8.39 -0.92
N LEU A 32 8.98 -9.00 -0.51
CA LEU A 32 7.68 -8.78 -1.11
C LEU A 32 7.13 -7.40 -0.75
N GLY A 33 7.32 -6.98 0.51
CA GLY A 33 7.02 -5.62 0.95
C GLY A 33 7.85 -4.59 0.21
N ALA A 34 9.16 -4.83 0.06
CA ALA A 34 10.05 -3.97 -0.71
C ALA A 34 9.66 -3.90 -2.21
N PHE A 35 9.26 -5.03 -2.80
CA PHE A 35 8.77 -5.08 -4.17
C PHE A 35 7.47 -4.27 -4.35
N PHE A 36 6.54 -4.37 -3.40
CA PHE A 36 5.31 -3.58 -3.43
C PHE A 36 5.60 -2.09 -3.31
N LEU A 37 6.47 -1.67 -2.37
CA LEU A 37 6.87 -0.27 -2.22
C LEU A 37 7.46 0.28 -3.52
N ARG A 38 8.45 -0.40 -4.12
CA ARG A 38 9.02 0.03 -5.42
C ARG A 38 7.97 0.18 -6.51
N THR A 39 7.01 -0.75 -6.58
CA THR A 39 5.92 -0.68 -7.56
C THR A 39 5.09 0.60 -7.38
N VAL A 40 4.67 0.91 -6.15
CA VAL A 40 3.82 2.09 -5.90
C VAL A 40 4.60 3.42 -5.98
N GLU A 41 5.91 3.41 -5.72
CA GLU A 41 6.80 4.55 -5.98
C GLU A 41 6.90 4.85 -7.48
N GLN A 42 7.16 3.83 -8.28
CA GLN A 42 7.27 3.96 -9.74
C GLN A 42 5.96 4.43 -10.41
N GLU A 43 4.83 4.11 -9.81
CA GLU A 43 3.51 4.52 -10.29
C GLU A 43 3.08 5.92 -9.82
N GLY A 44 3.96 6.65 -9.12
CA GLY A 44 3.69 8.00 -8.65
C GLY A 44 2.63 8.08 -7.54
N LEU A 45 2.29 6.94 -6.93
CA LEU A 45 1.27 6.82 -5.89
C LEU A 45 1.76 7.26 -4.52
N LEU A 46 3.08 7.19 -4.31
CA LEU A 46 3.74 7.75 -3.15
C LEU A 46 4.24 9.15 -3.50
N GLN A 47 3.35 10.13 -3.40
CA GLN A 47 3.78 11.52 -3.43
C GLN A 47 4.40 11.87 -2.07
N MET A 48 5.71 12.07 -2.08
CA MET A 48 6.45 12.66 -0.96
C MET A 48 5.86 14.03 -0.60
N PRO A 49 5.85 14.43 0.69
CA PRO A 49 6.66 13.90 1.78
C PRO A 49 5.98 12.83 2.67
N HIS A 50 4.75 12.40 2.37
CA HIS A 50 3.98 11.54 3.27
C HIS A 50 3.77 10.14 2.70
N SER A 51 4.76 9.25 2.85
CA SER A 51 4.47 7.82 2.68
C SER A 51 3.51 7.38 3.78
N THR A 52 2.25 7.17 3.39
CA THR A 52 1.17 6.68 4.25
C THR A 52 1.21 5.14 4.38
N ILE A 53 2.23 4.51 3.81
CA ILE A 53 2.49 3.08 3.89
C ILE A 53 3.58 2.83 4.94
N VAL A 54 3.22 2.13 6.01
CA VAL A 54 4.13 1.82 7.11
C VAL A 54 4.86 0.51 6.84
N LYS A 55 6.17 0.49 7.08
CA LYS A 55 6.95 -0.75 7.08
C LYS A 55 6.99 -1.35 8.48
N LEU A 56 6.50 -2.57 8.64
CA LEU A 56 6.41 -3.27 9.92
C LEU A 56 7.57 -4.26 10.08
N PRO A 57 8.48 -4.04 11.04
CA PRO A 57 9.58 -4.97 11.27
C PRO A 57 9.05 -6.29 11.85
N LYS A 58 9.67 -7.40 11.45
CA LYS A 58 9.33 -8.77 11.92
C LYS A 58 7.89 -9.23 11.62
N VAL A 59 7.17 -8.53 10.74
CA VAL A 59 5.86 -8.93 10.25
C VAL A 59 5.97 -9.27 8.77
N PRO A 60 5.54 -10.46 8.32
CA PRO A 60 5.62 -10.79 6.90
C PRO A 60 4.61 -9.99 6.07
N GLN A 61 4.95 -9.77 4.82
CA GLN A 61 4.10 -9.09 3.86
C GLN A 61 2.79 -9.84 3.65
N SER A 62 1.68 -9.10 3.64
CA SER A 62 0.38 -9.66 3.25
C SER A 62 0.38 -10.02 1.76
N THR A 63 -0.14 -11.20 1.46
CA THR A 63 -0.13 -11.77 0.10
C THR A 63 -1.52 -12.26 -0.28
N CYS A 64 -1.79 -12.28 -1.59
CA CYS A 64 -2.97 -12.90 -2.15
C CYS A 64 -2.52 -13.80 -3.29
N VAL A 65 -2.85 -15.09 -3.20
CA VAL A 65 -2.69 -16.02 -4.31
C VAL A 65 -3.91 -15.88 -5.20
N VAL A 66 -3.67 -15.52 -6.46
CA VAL A 66 -4.72 -15.39 -7.47
C VAL A 66 -4.62 -16.56 -8.44
N LEU A 67 -5.57 -17.49 -8.35
CA LEU A 67 -5.70 -18.61 -9.27
C LEU A 67 -6.62 -18.19 -10.40
N SER A 68 -6.10 -18.14 -11.63
CA SER A 68 -6.84 -17.66 -12.80
C SER A 68 -7.21 -18.82 -13.71
N GLY A 69 -8.50 -18.96 -14.02
CA GLY A 69 -9.01 -19.85 -15.05
C GLY A 69 -9.39 -19.10 -16.34
N PRO A 70 -10.02 -19.77 -17.31
CA PRO A 70 -10.39 -19.16 -18.59
C PRO A 70 -11.40 -18.02 -18.49
N VAL A 71 -12.26 -18.03 -17.46
CA VAL A 71 -13.38 -17.09 -17.31
C VAL A 71 -13.46 -16.41 -15.95
N ASP A 72 -12.76 -16.95 -14.93
CA ASP A 72 -12.89 -16.48 -13.55
C ASP A 72 -11.58 -16.60 -12.76
N ARG A 73 -11.55 -16.01 -11.56
CA ARG A 73 -10.41 -16.01 -10.65
C ARG A 73 -10.86 -16.38 -9.23
N ALA A 74 -10.14 -17.30 -8.61
CA ALA A 74 -10.22 -17.55 -7.17
C ALA A 74 -9.08 -16.81 -6.46
N MET A 75 -9.37 -16.27 -5.28
CA MET A 75 -8.40 -15.50 -4.48
C MET A 75 -8.30 -16.06 -3.07
N VAL A 76 -7.07 -16.28 -2.59
CA VAL A 76 -6.79 -16.64 -1.20
C VAL A 76 -5.86 -15.59 -0.62
N SER A 77 -6.37 -14.81 0.33
CA SER A 77 -5.65 -13.70 0.95
C SER A 77 -5.14 -14.05 2.35
N CYS A 78 -3.86 -13.78 2.62
CA CYS A 78 -3.26 -13.78 3.95
C CYS A 78 -3.02 -12.33 4.39
N TYR A 79 -3.78 -11.88 5.40
CA TYR A 79 -3.75 -10.51 5.91
C TYR A 79 -2.75 -10.35 7.06
N SER A 80 -1.45 -10.58 6.80
CA SER A 80 -0.41 -10.40 7.82
C SER A 80 -0.12 -8.91 8.09
N SER A 81 0.81 -8.28 7.38
CA SER A 81 1.16 -6.86 7.54
C SER A 81 -0.06 -5.90 7.60
N VAL A 82 -1.05 -6.06 6.72
CA VAL A 82 -2.22 -5.16 6.67
C VAL A 82 -3.22 -5.43 7.79
N GLY A 83 -3.29 -6.67 8.28
CA GLY A 83 -4.10 -7.01 9.46
C GLY A 83 -3.47 -6.54 10.77
N THR A 84 -2.17 -6.22 10.74
CA THR A 84 -1.39 -5.71 11.90
C THR A 84 -1.37 -4.17 11.95
N LEU A 85 -1.85 -3.49 10.90
CA LEU A 85 -1.92 -2.03 10.87
C LEU A 85 -2.84 -1.52 12.01
N ALA A 86 -2.39 -0.47 12.69
CA ALA A 86 -3.06 0.10 13.84
C ALA A 86 -2.83 1.62 13.86
N LEU A 87 -3.67 2.36 14.58
CA LEU A 87 -3.63 3.83 14.56
C LEU A 87 -2.28 4.40 14.98
N ASN A 88 -1.62 3.78 15.96
CA ASN A 88 -0.28 4.17 16.42
C ASN A 88 0.79 4.07 15.33
N HIS A 89 0.63 3.17 14.35
CA HIS A 89 1.52 3.07 13.20
C HIS A 89 1.42 4.28 12.26
N LEU A 90 0.24 4.91 12.21
CA LEU A 90 -0.02 6.09 11.38
C LEU A 90 0.33 7.39 12.12
N THR A 91 0.10 7.45 13.44
CA THR A 91 0.34 8.66 14.24
C THR A 91 1.80 8.85 14.67
N GLY A 92 2.64 7.80 14.61
CA GLY A 92 4.03 7.82 15.05
C GLY A 92 5.04 8.54 14.14
N ARG A 93 4.62 9.00 12.95
CA ARG A 93 5.43 9.84 12.05
C ARG A 93 4.57 10.96 11.47
N GLY A 94 4.57 12.12 12.14
CA GLY A 94 4.44 13.43 11.48
C GLY A 94 3.27 13.67 10.51
N LEU A 95 2.12 13.01 10.65
CA LEU A 95 0.91 13.36 9.86
C LEU A 95 0.29 14.72 10.27
N PHE A 96 0.83 15.38 11.30
CA PHE A 96 0.39 16.69 11.80
C PHE A 96 1.48 17.77 11.84
N ALA A 97 2.68 17.53 11.27
CA ALA A 97 3.66 18.59 11.10
C ALA A 97 3.30 19.41 9.85
N VAL A 98 2.26 20.25 10.00
CA VAL A 98 2.06 21.40 9.13
C VAL A 98 3.00 22.47 9.70
N ASP A 99 4.20 22.59 9.13
CA ASP A 99 5.06 23.73 9.45
C ASP A 99 4.39 24.99 8.89
N ALA A 100 4.14 25.92 9.81
CA ALA A 100 3.65 27.28 9.57
C ALA A 100 4.71 28.18 8.93
#